data_AF-A0A936YLK2-F1
#
_entry.id   AF-A0A936YLK2-F1
#
_cell.length_a   1.000
_cell.length_b   1.000
_cell.length_c   1.000
_cell.angle_alpha   90.00
_cell.angle_beta   90.00
_cell.angle_gamma   90.00
#
_symmetry.space_group_name_H-M   'P 1'
#
loop_
_entity.id
_entity.type
_entity.pdbx_description
1 polymer ?
#
loop_
_entity_poly.entity_id
_entity_poly.type
_entity_poly.pdbx_seq_one_letter_code
_entity_poly.pdbx_strand_id
1 'polypeptide(L)'
;MAHVKQADLVKEIAGLVQQYRDGDPALVKFGMKCGITLDRHPVGAGIMHSPKLKQETFQIKDSAFRQNFQSDKDAFFAAFDRFVANGQFLAWSGKVPKEGQAAILKTLNEDHTRPTMQIEMICRKRGSESEQKLQMLFIGFGDDKEAAAYADQHAIYVM
;
A
#
# COMPACT_ATOMS: atom_id res chain seq x y z
N MET A 1 -10.04 -8.33 -17.07
CA MET A 1 -9.00 -9.34 -16.76
C MET A 1 -7.75 -8.76 -16.09
N ALA A 2 -7.41 -7.47 -16.25
CA ALA A 2 -6.27 -6.85 -15.57
C ALA A 2 -6.51 -6.62 -14.06
N HIS A 3 -7.70 -6.17 -13.66
CA HIS A 3 -8.06 -5.86 -12.26
C HIS A 3 -7.96 -7.07 -11.31
N VAL A 4 -8.31 -8.28 -11.77
CA VAL A 4 -8.20 -9.52 -10.99
C VAL A 4 -6.76 -9.76 -10.54
N LYS A 5 -5.77 -9.43 -11.39
CA LYS A 5 -4.34 -9.61 -11.05
C LYS A 5 -3.87 -8.63 -9.98
N GLN A 6 -4.52 -7.49 -9.83
CA GLN A 6 -4.13 -6.45 -8.85
C GLN A 6 -4.71 -6.75 -7.48
N ALA A 7 -5.94 -7.24 -7.41
CA ALA A 7 -6.49 -7.75 -6.16
C ALA A 7 -5.64 -8.90 -5.60
N ASP A 8 -5.18 -9.81 -6.45
CA ASP A 8 -4.30 -10.90 -6.04
C ASP A 8 -2.93 -10.40 -5.56
N LEU A 9 -2.36 -9.38 -6.23
CA LEU A 9 -1.12 -8.75 -5.79
C LEU A 9 -1.27 -8.05 -4.43
N VAL A 10 -2.37 -7.32 -4.21
CA VAL A 10 -2.65 -6.68 -2.91
C VAL A 10 -2.83 -7.73 -1.81
N LYS A 11 -3.47 -8.87 -2.11
CA LYS A 11 -3.54 -10.01 -1.17
C LYS A 11 -2.17 -10.61 -0.87
N GLU A 12 -1.30 -10.75 -1.87
CA GLU A 12 0.07 -11.24 -1.66
C GLU A 12 0.87 -10.29 -0.75
N ILE A 13 0.78 -8.99 -1.01
CA ILE A 13 1.35 -7.93 -0.18
C ILE A 13 0.84 -8.05 1.26
N ALA A 14 -0.49 -8.16 1.45
CA ALA A 14 -1.11 -8.32 2.76
C ALA A 14 -0.59 -9.58 3.47
N GLY A 15 -0.44 -10.70 2.76
CA GLY A 15 0.11 -11.93 3.29
C GLY A 15 1.57 -11.80 3.76
N LEU A 16 2.40 -11.07 3.02
CA LEU A 16 3.78 -10.78 3.43
C LEU A 16 3.85 -9.87 4.66
N VAL A 17 2.98 -8.86 4.73
CA VAL A 17 2.88 -7.98 5.91
C VAL A 17 2.41 -8.78 7.13
N GLN A 18 1.46 -9.69 6.95
CA GLN A 18 0.98 -10.57 8.02
C GLN A 18 2.09 -11.51 8.51
N GLN A 19 2.85 -12.15 7.61
CA GLN A 19 4.03 -12.96 7.99
C GLN A 19 5.03 -12.17 8.83
N TYR A 20 5.27 -10.91 8.47
CA TYR A 20 6.11 -10.02 9.28
C TYR A 20 5.49 -9.72 10.65
N ARG A 21 4.19 -9.44 10.74
CA ARG A 21 3.47 -9.18 12.00
C ARG A 21 3.51 -10.38 12.94
N ASP A 22 3.39 -11.58 12.38
CA ASP A 22 3.43 -12.86 13.13
C ASP A 22 4.85 -13.28 13.51
N GLY A 23 5.88 -12.59 13.00
CA GLY A 23 7.27 -12.92 13.25
C GLY A 23 7.71 -14.22 12.57
N ASP A 24 7.19 -14.51 11.38
CA ASP A 24 7.46 -15.75 10.65
C ASP A 24 8.99 -15.96 10.45
N PRO A 25 9.58 -17.04 11.00
CA PRO A 25 11.02 -17.31 10.90
C PRO A 25 11.48 -17.66 9.47
N ALA A 26 10.55 -17.92 8.54
CA ALA A 26 10.84 -18.05 7.12
C ALA A 26 11.15 -16.69 6.48
N LEU A 27 10.68 -15.57 7.05
CA LEU A 27 10.90 -14.23 6.53
C LEU A 27 12.24 -13.66 7.02
N VAL A 28 13.32 -14.00 6.30
CA VAL A 28 14.69 -13.65 6.68
C VAL A 28 14.94 -12.14 6.55
N LYS A 29 14.34 -11.49 5.56
CA LYS A 29 14.41 -10.03 5.38
C LYS A 29 13.05 -9.51 4.98
N PHE A 30 12.64 -8.42 5.60
CA PHE A 30 11.44 -7.67 5.28
C PHE A 30 11.72 -6.18 5.39
N GLY A 31 11.57 -5.46 4.29
CA GLY A 31 11.61 -4.01 4.23
C GLY A 31 10.30 -3.52 3.62
N MET A 32 9.72 -2.48 4.20
CA MET A 32 8.51 -1.85 3.69
C MET A 32 8.59 -0.35 3.92
N LYS A 33 8.32 0.45 2.88
CA LYS A 33 7.91 1.85 3.03
C LYS A 33 6.51 1.95 2.46
N CYS A 34 5.57 2.42 3.27
CA CYS A 34 4.18 2.45 2.86
C CYS A 34 3.56 3.78 3.28
N GLY A 35 2.82 4.40 2.36
CA GLY A 35 1.98 5.55 2.62
C GLY A 35 0.56 5.22 2.18
N ILE A 36 -0.39 5.33 3.09
CA ILE A 36 -1.81 5.11 2.83
C ILE A 36 -2.53 6.43 3.05
N THR A 37 -3.46 6.74 2.17
CA THR A 37 -4.36 7.89 2.33
C THR A 37 -5.77 7.35 2.20
N LEU A 38 -6.46 7.19 3.33
CA LEU A 38 -7.85 6.72 3.35
C LEU A 38 -8.83 7.87 3.08
N ASP A 39 -8.51 9.05 3.60
CA ASP A 39 -9.28 10.29 3.52
C ASP A 39 -8.30 11.46 3.24
N ARG A 40 -8.46 12.62 3.91
CA ARG A 40 -7.60 13.79 3.69
C ARG A 40 -6.17 13.64 4.21
N HIS A 41 -5.96 12.80 5.23
CA HIS A 41 -4.71 12.75 5.98
C HIS A 41 -3.98 11.42 5.78
N PRO A 42 -2.68 11.45 5.39
CA PRO A 42 -1.93 10.23 5.16
C PRO A 42 -1.44 9.60 6.48
N VAL A 43 -1.32 8.28 6.42
CA VAL A 43 -0.76 7.39 7.43
C VAL A 43 0.42 6.66 6.78
N GLY A 44 1.58 6.67 7.43
CA GLY A 44 2.83 6.21 6.85
C GLY A 44 3.60 5.27 7.76
N ALA A 45 4.37 4.36 7.16
CA ALA A 45 5.29 3.47 7.85
C ALA A 45 6.60 3.27 7.07
N GLY A 46 7.69 3.09 7.81
CA GLY A 46 8.98 2.59 7.35
C GLY A 46 9.42 1.43 8.24
N ILE A 47 9.51 0.23 7.67
CA ILE A 47 9.89 -1.00 8.37
C ILE A 47 11.13 -1.56 7.70
N MET A 48 12.11 -1.96 8.49
CA MET A 48 13.25 -2.75 8.08
C MET A 48 13.54 -3.81 9.12
N HIS A 49 13.41 -5.07 8.73
CA HIS A 49 13.63 -6.24 9.56
C HIS A 49 14.58 -7.20 8.83
N SER A 50 15.69 -7.52 9.47
CA SER A 50 16.71 -8.45 9.00
C SER A 50 17.51 -8.96 10.20
N PRO A 51 18.38 -9.98 10.06
CA PRO A 51 19.19 -10.47 11.17
C PRO A 51 20.14 -9.42 11.75
N LYS A 52 20.45 -8.36 10.99
CA LYS A 52 21.39 -7.29 11.38
C LYS A 52 20.71 -6.00 11.82
N LEU A 53 19.44 -5.81 11.49
CA LEU A 53 18.74 -4.54 11.69
C LEU A 53 17.26 -4.79 11.88
N LYS A 54 16.72 -4.25 12.97
CA LYS A 54 15.29 -4.11 13.21
C LYS A 54 15.00 -2.65 13.51
N GLN A 55 14.32 -1.98 12.59
CA GLN A 55 13.95 -0.58 12.68
C GLN A 55 12.53 -0.40 12.15
N GLU A 56 11.72 0.33 12.90
CA GLU A 56 10.32 0.60 12.58
C GLU A 56 10.03 2.06 12.87
N THR A 57 9.43 2.77 11.92
CA THR A 57 8.96 4.14 12.05
C THR A 57 7.52 4.21 11.54
N PHE A 58 6.67 4.93 12.27
CA PHE A 58 5.27 5.12 11.93
C PHE A 58 4.93 6.60 12.07
N GLN A 59 4.11 7.12 11.16
CA GLN A 59 3.68 8.51 11.18
C GLN A 59 2.20 8.60 10.82
N ILE A 60 1.40 9.10 11.77
CA ILE A 60 -0.05 9.24 11.61
C ILE A 60 -0.39 10.72 11.69
N LYS A 61 -0.71 11.35 10.54
CA LYS A 61 -1.03 12.79 10.52
C LYS A 61 -2.47 13.10 10.92
N ASP A 62 -3.34 12.10 10.88
CA ASP A 62 -4.73 12.22 11.29
C ASP A 62 -4.86 11.98 12.81
N SER A 63 -5.04 13.05 13.58
CA SER A 63 -5.20 12.96 15.03
C SER A 63 -6.50 12.27 15.43
N ALA A 64 -7.59 12.49 14.69
CA ALA A 64 -8.90 11.91 14.96
C ALA A 64 -8.94 10.41 14.66
N PHE A 65 -8.16 9.95 13.69
CA PHE A 65 -7.92 8.53 13.46
C PHE A 65 -6.99 7.95 14.52
N ARG A 66 -5.86 8.63 14.81
CA ARG A 66 -4.83 8.17 15.75
C ARG A 66 -5.34 7.91 17.15
N GLN A 67 -6.28 8.73 17.65
CA GLN A 67 -6.80 8.63 19.02
C GLN A 67 -7.53 7.30 19.32
N ASN A 68 -7.94 6.56 18.29
CA ASN A 68 -8.65 5.28 18.44
C ASN A 68 -7.72 4.09 18.68
N PHE A 69 -6.40 4.31 18.68
CA PHE A 69 -5.39 3.25 18.73
C PHE A 69 -4.40 3.48 19.87
N GLN A 70 -3.78 2.40 20.36
CA GLN A 70 -2.81 2.49 21.45
C GLN A 70 -1.46 3.04 20.96
N SER A 71 -1.04 2.68 19.75
CA SER A 71 0.22 3.13 19.14
C SER A 71 0.06 3.60 17.69
N ASP A 72 1.06 4.33 17.18
CA ASP A 72 1.12 4.68 15.74
C ASP A 72 1.22 3.42 14.86
N LYS A 73 1.85 2.37 15.40
CA LYS A 73 1.97 1.06 14.76
C LYS A 73 0.60 0.41 14.56
N ASP A 74 -0.22 0.39 15.62
CA ASP A 74 -1.57 -0.19 15.56
C ASP A 74 -2.47 0.61 14.62
N ALA A 75 -2.39 1.94 14.67
CA ALA A 75 -3.11 2.82 13.75
C ALA A 75 -2.71 2.57 12.29
N PHE A 76 -1.41 2.44 12.01
CA PHE A 76 -0.94 2.13 10.66
C PHE A 76 -1.47 0.79 10.16
N PHE A 77 -1.36 -0.29 10.97
CA PHE A 77 -1.85 -1.59 10.55
C PHE A 77 -3.37 -1.63 10.41
N ALA A 78 -4.12 -0.91 11.25
CA ALA A 78 -5.56 -0.77 11.06
C ALA A 78 -5.91 -0.04 9.75
N ALA A 79 -5.16 1.00 9.39
CA ALA A 79 -5.34 1.68 8.10
C ALA A 79 -4.96 0.80 6.91
N PHE A 80 -3.88 0.02 7.05
CA PHE A 80 -3.48 -1.00 6.08
C PHE A 80 -4.57 -2.04 5.88
N ASP A 81 -5.06 -2.63 6.98
CA ASP A 81 -6.13 -3.63 6.99
C ASP A 81 -7.42 -3.07 6.35
N ARG A 82 -7.77 -1.80 6.64
CA ARG A 82 -8.89 -1.10 6.00
C ARG A 82 -8.67 -0.88 4.49
N PHE A 83 -7.46 -0.58 4.05
CA PHE A 83 -7.15 -0.44 2.62
C PHE A 83 -7.26 -1.78 1.90
N VAL A 84 -6.67 -2.85 2.43
CA VAL A 84 -6.69 -4.16 1.76
C VAL A 84 -8.06 -4.83 1.79
N ALA A 85 -8.98 -4.37 2.63
CA ALA A 85 -10.38 -4.79 2.66
C ALA A 85 -11.24 -4.25 1.50
N ASN A 86 -10.71 -3.35 0.65
CA ASN A 86 -11.40 -2.93 -0.56
C ASN A 86 -11.62 -4.11 -1.52
N GLY A 87 -12.74 -4.09 -2.25
CA GLY A 87 -13.14 -5.19 -3.14
C GLY A 87 -12.32 -5.25 -4.43
N GLN A 88 -11.86 -4.10 -4.91
CA GLN A 88 -11.08 -3.97 -6.15
C GLN A 88 -9.95 -2.96 -6.01
N PHE A 89 -8.95 -3.12 -6.86
CA PHE A 89 -7.77 -2.27 -6.88
C PHE A 89 -7.37 -1.96 -8.31
N LEU A 90 -6.87 -0.74 -8.51
CA LEU A 90 -6.14 -0.35 -9.71
C LEU A 90 -4.71 0.00 -9.35
N ALA A 91 -3.75 -0.45 -10.16
CA ALA A 91 -2.37 -0.03 -10.03
C ALA A 91 -2.07 1.12 -10.99
N TRP A 92 -1.32 2.09 -10.51
CA TRP A 92 -0.79 3.16 -11.35
C TRP A 92 0.18 2.59 -12.40
N SER A 93 0.04 3.03 -13.65
CA SER A 93 0.77 2.52 -14.81
C SER A 93 2.23 3.01 -14.91
N GLY A 94 2.68 3.81 -13.95
CA GLY A 94 4.02 4.41 -13.94
C GLY A 94 4.17 5.66 -14.81
N LYS A 95 3.11 6.09 -15.51
CA LYS A 95 3.13 7.31 -16.33
C LYS A 95 2.96 8.55 -15.48
N VAL A 96 4.01 9.35 -15.38
CA VAL A 96 4.02 10.63 -14.64
C VAL A 96 3.51 11.75 -15.55
N PRO A 97 2.44 12.48 -15.17
CA PRO A 97 2.07 13.75 -15.79
C PRO A 97 3.25 14.71 -15.78
N LYS A 98 3.26 15.67 -16.71
CA LYS A 98 4.32 16.67 -16.83
C LYS A 98 4.54 17.49 -15.54
N GLU A 99 3.55 17.53 -14.66
CA GLU A 99 3.53 18.25 -13.38
C GLU A 99 4.24 17.50 -12.23
N GLY A 100 4.71 16.26 -12.44
CA GLY A 100 5.50 15.50 -11.47
C GLY A 100 4.69 14.57 -10.55
N GLN A 101 5.39 13.79 -9.72
CA GLN A 101 4.77 12.73 -8.87
C GLN A 101 3.75 13.24 -7.85
N ALA A 102 3.93 14.44 -7.29
CA ALA A 102 2.98 14.99 -6.31
C ALA A 102 1.62 15.31 -6.94
N ALA A 103 1.61 15.73 -8.21
CA ALA A 103 0.37 15.95 -8.96
C ALA A 103 -0.38 14.63 -9.22
N ILE A 104 0.34 13.50 -9.35
CA ILE A 104 -0.27 12.18 -9.55
C ILE A 104 -1.11 11.78 -8.36
N LEU A 105 -0.58 11.90 -7.15
CA LEU A 105 -1.35 11.54 -5.96
C LEU A 105 -2.58 12.43 -5.83
N LYS A 106 -2.49 13.72 -6.16
CA LYS A 106 -3.65 14.62 -6.15
C LYS A 106 -4.68 14.24 -7.22
N THR A 107 -4.23 13.99 -8.45
CA THR A 107 -5.08 13.61 -9.58
C THR A 107 -5.72 12.24 -9.40
N LEU A 108 -4.97 11.26 -8.89
CA LEU A 108 -5.46 9.90 -8.70
C LEU A 108 -6.37 9.76 -7.47
N ASN A 109 -6.11 10.56 -6.43
CA ASN A 109 -6.94 10.61 -5.24
C ASN A 109 -8.21 11.46 -5.44
N GLU A 110 -8.46 12.02 -6.63
CA GLU A 110 -9.65 12.84 -6.94
C GLU A 110 -9.98 13.84 -5.80
N ASP A 111 -9.00 14.64 -5.39
CA ASP A 111 -9.10 15.55 -4.24
C ASP A 111 -9.53 14.88 -2.90
N HIS A 112 -8.92 13.74 -2.56
CA HIS A 112 -9.10 13.01 -1.29
C HIS A 112 -10.34 12.12 -1.18
N THR A 113 -10.97 11.78 -2.31
CA THR A 113 -12.19 10.97 -2.31
C THR A 113 -11.93 9.47 -2.47
N ARG A 114 -10.69 9.07 -2.81
CA ARG A 114 -10.36 7.67 -3.12
C ARG A 114 -9.22 7.14 -2.24
N PRO A 115 -9.37 5.97 -1.59
CA PRO A 115 -8.30 5.41 -0.80
C PRO A 115 -7.12 5.06 -1.71
N THR A 116 -5.91 5.46 -1.32
CA THR A 116 -4.68 5.18 -2.06
C THR A 116 -3.62 4.55 -1.17
N MET A 117 -2.78 3.68 -1.74
CA MET A 117 -1.64 3.05 -1.07
C MET A 117 -0.42 3.08 -1.98
N GLN A 118 0.59 3.85 -1.59
CA GLN A 118 1.93 3.73 -2.15
C GLN A 118 2.72 2.75 -1.29
N ILE A 119 3.37 1.78 -1.94
CA ILE A 119 4.14 0.78 -1.23
C ILE A 119 5.43 0.43 -1.98
N GLU A 120 6.53 0.43 -1.23
CA GLU A 120 7.82 -0.13 -1.60
C GLU A 120 8.12 -1.28 -0.66
N MET A 121 8.38 -2.46 -1.18
CA MET A 121 8.68 -3.64 -0.41
C MET A 121 9.94 -4.33 -0.90
N ILE A 122 10.67 -4.91 0.04
CA ILE A 122 11.76 -5.83 -0.21
C ILE A 122 11.56 -7.02 0.71
N CYS A 123 11.49 -8.23 0.19
CA CYS A 123 11.44 -9.42 1.03
C CYS A 123 12.44 -10.48 0.56
N ARG A 124 12.91 -11.29 1.50
CA ARG A 124 13.68 -12.50 1.22
C ARG A 124 13.24 -13.59 2.16
N LYS A 125 12.73 -14.68 1.59
CA LYS A 125 12.39 -15.88 2.35
C LYS A 125 13.60 -16.80 2.49
N ARG A 126 13.57 -17.65 3.52
CA ARG A 126 14.58 -18.68 3.74
C ARG A 126 14.58 -19.64 2.55
N GLY A 127 15.75 -19.90 1.99
CA GLY A 127 15.90 -20.74 0.80
C GLY A 127 15.72 -20.01 -0.53
N SER A 128 15.32 -18.74 -0.54
CA SER A 128 15.33 -17.92 -1.76
C SER A 128 16.74 -17.45 -2.10
N GLU A 129 17.15 -17.59 -3.36
CA GLU A 129 18.47 -17.14 -3.85
C GLU A 129 18.57 -15.61 -3.95
N SER A 130 17.44 -14.92 -4.16
CA SER A 130 17.40 -13.48 -4.39
C SER A 130 16.35 -12.76 -3.53
N GLU A 131 16.52 -11.45 -3.40
CA GLU A 131 15.53 -10.56 -2.78
C GLU A 131 14.46 -10.21 -3.80
N GLN A 132 13.19 -10.34 -3.42
CA GLN A 132 12.08 -9.83 -4.20
C GLN A 132 11.87 -8.36 -3.84
N LYS A 133 11.67 -7.51 -4.84
CA LYS A 133 11.40 -6.07 -4.67
C LYS A 133 10.13 -5.71 -5.42
N LEU A 134 9.33 -4.84 -4.80
CA LEU A 134 8.10 -4.32 -5.36
C LEU A 134 8.02 -2.82 -5.08
N GLN A 135 7.58 -2.04 -6.06
CA GLN A 135 7.22 -0.64 -5.89
C GLN A 135 5.95 -0.36 -6.69
N MET A 136 4.87 -0.04 -6.00
CA MET A 136 3.55 0.11 -6.60
C MET A 136 2.78 1.25 -5.93
N LEU A 137 1.86 1.85 -6.69
CA LEU A 137 0.82 2.74 -6.18
C LEU A 137 -0.53 2.14 -6.54
N PHE A 138 -1.36 1.87 -5.54
CA PHE A 138 -2.69 1.31 -5.67
C PHE A 138 -3.76 2.34 -5.32
N ILE A 139 -4.90 2.21 -5.98
CA ILE A 139 -6.15 2.91 -5.68
C ILE A 139 -7.18 1.84 -5.32
N GLY A 140 -7.86 1.98 -4.19
CA GLY A 140 -8.87 1.04 -3.71
C GLY A 140 -10.28 1.43 -4.14
N PHE A 141 -11.10 0.43 -4.47
CA PHE A 141 -12.49 0.57 -4.89
C PHE A 141 -13.38 -0.42 -4.14
N GLY A 142 -14.64 -0.03 -3.89
CA GLY A 142 -15.62 -0.90 -3.24
C GLY A 142 -16.02 -2.09 -4.12
N ASP A 143 -16.14 -1.87 -5.43
CA ASP A 143 -16.58 -2.88 -6.40
C ASP A 143 -15.95 -2.72 -7.80
N ASP A 144 -16.21 -3.71 -8.66
CA ASP A 144 -15.74 -3.78 -10.05
C ASP A 144 -16.30 -2.66 -10.93
N LYS A 145 -17.50 -2.16 -10.65
CA LYS A 145 -18.14 -1.14 -11.48
C LYS A 145 -17.48 0.22 -11.27
N GLU A 146 -17.20 0.57 -10.02
CA GLU A 146 -16.46 1.79 -9.69
C GLU A 146 -15.04 1.74 -10.24
N ALA A 147 -14.36 0.61 -10.10
CA ALA A 147 -13.01 0.43 -10.64
C ALA A 147 -12.99 0.55 -12.18
N ALA A 148 -13.95 -0.07 -12.87
CA ALA A 148 -14.04 0.02 -14.33
C ALA A 148 -14.34 1.45 -14.81
N ALA A 149 -15.31 2.13 -14.17
CA ALA A 149 -15.65 3.52 -14.51
C ALA A 149 -14.45 4.46 -14.33
N TYR A 150 -13.67 4.26 -13.26
CA TYR A 150 -12.44 5.01 -13.03
C TYR A 150 -11.36 4.69 -14.07
N ALA A 151 -11.17 3.40 -14.38
CA ALA A 151 -10.19 2.96 -15.37
C ALA A 151 -10.50 3.54 -16.76
N ASP A 152 -11.77 3.64 -17.15
CA ASP A 152 -12.19 4.24 -18.42
C ASP A 152 -11.87 5.75 -18.46
N GLN A 153 -12.10 6.47 -17.35
CA GLN A 153 -11.80 7.90 -17.25
C GLN A 153 -10.28 8.19 -17.20
N HIS A 154 -9.50 7.28 -16.61
CA HIS A 154 -8.08 7.42 -16.38
C HIS A 154 -7.22 6.40 -17.13
N ALA A 155 -7.69 5.90 -18.28
CA ALA A 155 -7.10 4.77 -19.03
C ALA A 155 -5.60 4.93 -19.38
N ILE A 156 -5.08 6.15 -19.35
CA ILE A 156 -3.67 6.44 -19.58
C ILE A 156 -2.82 6.16 -18.33
N TYR A 157 -3.38 6.38 -17.13
CA TYR A 157 -2.67 6.44 -15.86
C TYR A 157 -2.83 5.19 -14.99
N VAL A 158 -3.83 4.36 -15.23
CA VAL A 158 -4.06 3.12 -14.48
C VAL A 158 -4.07 1.91 -15.40
N MET A 159 -3.73 0.75 -14.86
CA MET A 159 -3.81 -0.55 -15.52
C MET A 159 -4.69 -1.51 -14.73
#